data_AF-A0A183SB14-F1
#
_entry.id   AF-A0A183SB14-F1
#
_cell.length_a   1.000
_cell.length_b   1.000
_cell.length_c   1.000
_cell.angle_alpha   90.00
_cell.angle_beta   90.00
_cell.angle_gamma   90.00
#
_symmetry.space_group_name_H-M   'P 1'
#
loop_
_entity.id
_entity.type
_entity.pdbx_description
1 polymer ?
#
loop_
_entity_poly.entity_id
_entity_poly.type
_entity_poly.pdbx_seq_one_letter_code
_entity_poly.pdbx_strand_id
1 'polypeptide(L)'
;MGDKKLPNLKGYVCLVTGASRGIGRGIALALGECGATVYITGRTLKPKDDAKEGDAGGSLEETAAEITTRGGVNFFPNNLT
;
A
#
# COMPACT_ATOMS: atom_id res chain seq x y z
N MET A 1 16.70 -14.12 -18.09
CA MET A 1 16.15 -12.89 -17.49
C MET A 1 16.76 -12.81 -16.10
N GLY A 2 17.78 -11.96 -15.88
CA GLY A 2 18.55 -12.01 -14.64
C GLY A 2 17.70 -11.67 -13.41
N ASP A 3 18.02 -12.31 -12.28
CA ASP A 3 17.34 -12.12 -11.00
C ASP A 3 17.46 -10.64 -10.58
N LYS A 4 16.43 -9.83 -10.88
CA LYS A 4 16.38 -8.45 -10.41
C LYS A 4 16.04 -8.46 -8.93
N LYS A 5 17.09 -8.49 -8.11
CA LYS A 5 16.97 -8.28 -6.68
C LYS A 5 16.43 -6.87 -6.46
N LEU A 6 15.23 -6.78 -5.87
CA LEU A 6 14.69 -5.50 -5.43
C LEU A 6 15.64 -4.85 -4.41
N PRO A 7 15.76 -3.51 -4.41
CA PRO A 7 16.58 -2.81 -3.43
C PRO A 7 16.11 -3.12 -2.01
N ASN A 8 17.04 -3.24 -1.06
CA ASN A 8 16.70 -3.40 0.35
C ASN A 8 16.42 -2.02 0.96
N LEU A 9 15.17 -1.78 1.36
CA LEU A 9 14.72 -0.52 1.95
C LEU A 9 14.35 -0.64 3.44
N LYS A 10 14.81 -1.69 4.11
CA LYS A 10 14.65 -1.80 5.58
C LYS A 10 15.23 -0.57 6.28
N GLY A 11 14.46 -0.02 7.21
CA GLY A 11 14.82 1.19 7.97
C GLY A 11 14.45 2.50 7.28
N TYR A 12 14.00 2.49 6.02
CA TYR A 12 13.47 3.67 5.35
C TYR A 12 11.98 3.84 5.63
N VAL A 13 11.56 5.10 5.74
CA VAL A 13 10.15 5.51 5.87
C VAL A 13 9.72 6.20 4.58
N CYS A 14 8.64 5.73 3.97
CA CYS A 14 8.12 6.23 2.70
C CYS A 14 6.67 6.70 2.86
N LEU A 15 6.33 7.87 2.31
CA LEU A 15 4.96 8.36 2.21
C LEU A 15 4.48 8.23 0.76
N VAL A 16 3.37 7.54 0.56
CA VAL A 16 2.74 7.38 -0.76
C VAL A 16 1.35 8.00 -0.75
N THR A 17 1.15 9.02 -1.58
CA THR A 17 -0.15 9.65 -1.78
C THR A 17 -0.88 8.99 -2.95
N GLY A 18 -2.23 9.02 -2.92
CA GLY A 18 -3.04 8.36 -3.96
C GLY A 18 -2.88 6.82 -3.95
N ALA A 19 -2.59 6.24 -2.80
CA ALA A 19 -2.22 4.83 -2.67
C ALA A 19 -3.40 3.84 -2.76
N SER A 20 -4.64 4.32 -2.77
CA SER A 20 -5.81 3.42 -2.76
C SER A 20 -6.00 2.61 -4.05
N ARG A 21 -5.37 3.00 -5.16
CA ARG A 21 -5.48 2.33 -6.48
C ARG A 21 -4.38 2.75 -7.47
N GLY A 22 -4.38 2.10 -8.64
CA GLY A 22 -3.54 2.49 -9.78
C GLY A 22 -2.05 2.48 -9.46
N ILE A 23 -1.33 3.47 -10.00
CA ILE A 23 0.13 3.57 -9.86
C ILE A 23 0.56 3.76 -8.41
N GLY A 24 -0.14 4.62 -7.65
CA GLY A 24 0.17 4.86 -6.24
C GLY A 24 0.12 3.58 -5.41
N ARG A 25 -0.90 2.74 -5.64
CA ARG A 25 -0.99 1.41 -5.02
C ARG A 25 0.19 0.52 -5.42
N GLY A 26 0.52 0.44 -6.71
CA GLY A 26 1.65 -0.36 -7.20
C GLY A 26 2.99 0.04 -6.56
N ILE A 27 3.24 1.35 -6.42
CA ILE A 27 4.43 1.88 -5.75
C ILE A 27 4.45 1.46 -4.27
N ALA A 28 3.32 1.62 -3.57
CA ALA A 28 3.24 1.29 -2.15
C ALA A 28 3.52 -0.21 -1.89
N LEU A 29 3.00 -1.09 -2.75
CA LEU A 29 3.25 -2.54 -2.68
C LEU A 29 4.72 -2.88 -2.94
N ALA A 30 5.34 -2.29 -3.97
CA ALA A 30 6.74 -2.53 -4.29
C ALA A 30 7.68 -2.03 -3.17
N LEU A 31 7.37 -0.89 -2.54
CA LEU A 31 8.12 -0.40 -1.37
C LEU A 31 7.97 -1.35 -0.17
N GLY A 32 6.78 -1.90 0.03
CA GLY A 32 6.52 -2.93 1.04
C GLY A 32 7.35 -4.19 0.81
N GLU A 33 7.40 -4.70 -0.42
CA GLU A 33 8.24 -5.85 -0.81
C GLU A 33 9.73 -5.62 -0.55
N CYS A 34 10.18 -4.36 -0.64
CA CYS A 34 11.55 -3.96 -0.32
C CYS A 34 11.82 -3.85 1.19
N GLY A 35 10.81 -4.03 2.05
CA GLY A 35 10.90 -3.97 3.51
C GLY A 35 10.87 -2.56 4.10
N ALA A 36 10.42 -1.55 3.34
CA ALA A 36 10.25 -0.20 3.86
C ALA A 36 9.08 -0.11 4.87
N THR A 37 9.12 0.91 5.72
CA THR A 37 7.93 1.37 6.44
C THR A 37 7.15 2.30 5.53
N VAL A 38 5.91 1.96 5.18
CA VAL A 38 5.12 2.69 4.18
C VAL A 38 3.88 3.31 4.82
N TYR A 39 3.79 4.63 4.77
CA TYR A 39 2.59 5.39 5.08
C TYR A 39 1.83 5.66 3.80
N ILE A 40 0.53 5.37 3.80
CA ILE A 40 -0.32 5.53 2.62
C ILE A 40 -1.43 6.54 2.87
N THR A 41 -1.71 7.37 1.86
CA THR A 41 -2.83 8.32 1.90
C THR A 41 -3.66 8.23 0.63
N GLY A 42 -4.94 8.56 0.75
CA GLY A 42 -5.93 8.44 -0.31
C GLY A 42 -7.31 8.85 0.18
N ARG A 43 -8.28 8.89 -0.73
CA ARG A 43 -9.64 9.34 -0.41
C ARG A 43 -10.56 8.23 0.09
N THR A 44 -10.28 6.99 -0.30
CA THR A 44 -11.13 5.83 -0.01
C THR A 44 -10.46 4.99 1.07
N LEU A 45 -10.94 5.10 2.31
CA LEU A 45 -10.38 4.37 3.44
C LEU A 45 -10.73 2.88 3.38
N LYS A 46 -12.02 2.59 3.25
CA LYS A 46 -12.62 1.24 3.22
C LYS A 46 -13.13 0.88 1.82
N PRO A 47 -13.25 -0.41 1.49
CA PRO A 47 -14.02 -0.85 0.34
C PRO A 47 -15.43 -0.27 0.41
N LYS A 48 -16.02 0.05 -0.74
CA LYS A 48 -17.43 0.41 -0.82
C LYS A 48 -18.25 -0.87 -0.96
N ASP A 49 -19.20 -1.08 -0.05
CA ASP A 49 -20.11 -2.24 -0.10
C ASP A 49 -21.08 -2.17 -1.29
N ASP A 50 -21.30 -0.97 -1.83
CA ASP A 50 -22.22 -0.66 -2.94
C ASP A 50 -21.49 -0.29 -4.24
N ALA A 51 -20.23 -0.72 -4.40
CA ALA A 51 -19.45 -0.43 -5.61
C ALA A 51 -20.18 -0.92 -6.86
N LYS A 52 -20.49 0.01 -7.77
CA LYS A 52 -21.13 -0.27 -9.06
C LYS A 52 -20.10 -0.56 -10.14
N GLU A 53 -20.54 -1.19 -11.22
CA GLU A 53 -19.71 -1.36 -12.41
C GLU A 53 -19.26 0.03 -12.93
N GLY A 54 -17.94 0.24 -13.00
CA GLY A 54 -17.32 1.53 -13.34
C GLY A 54 -16.85 2.38 -12.16
N ASP A 55 -17.19 2.03 -10.92
CA ASP A 55 -16.59 2.68 -9.75
C ASP A 55 -15.09 2.34 -9.68
N ALA A 56 -14.27 3.35 -9.39
CA ALA A 56 -12.86 3.15 -9.18
C ALA A 56 -12.66 2.31 -7.90
N GLY A 57 -12.45 1.00 -8.06
CA GLY A 57 -12.24 0.06 -6.95
C GLY A 57 -10.97 0.32 -6.15
N GLY A 58 -10.80 -0.39 -5.04
CA GLY A 58 -9.63 -0.29 -4.17
C GLY A 58 -9.75 0.75 -3.06
N SER A 59 -9.18 0.41 -1.90
CA SER A 59 -9.17 1.19 -0.67
C SER A 59 -7.80 1.21 0.00
N LEU A 60 -7.63 2.11 0.96
CA LEU A 60 -6.41 2.17 1.77
C LEU A 60 -6.27 0.93 2.66
N GLU A 61 -7.36 0.39 3.24
CA GLU A 61 -7.30 -0.81 4.08
C GLU A 61 -6.85 -2.05 3.30
N GLU A 62 -7.37 -2.26 2.08
CA GLU A 62 -6.92 -3.36 1.21
C GLU A 62 -5.44 -3.20 0.83
N THR A 63 -5.03 -1.97 0.49
CA THR A 63 -3.65 -1.68 0.13
C THR A 63 -2.71 -1.90 1.33
N ALA A 64 -3.11 -1.42 2.51
CA ALA A 64 -2.42 -1.62 3.77
C ALA A 64 -2.20 -3.10 4.10
N ALA A 65 -3.26 -3.91 4.01
CA ALA A 65 -3.20 -5.34 4.28
C ALA A 65 -2.23 -6.07 3.33
N GLU A 66 -2.22 -5.67 2.07
CA GLU A 66 -1.34 -6.27 1.07
C GLU A 66 0.13 -5.82 1.23
N ILE A 67 0.40 -4.56 1.62
CA ILE A 67 1.75 -4.10 1.99
C ILE A 67 2.32 -4.95 3.13
N THR A 68 1.51 -5.19 4.18
CA THR A 68 1.90 -6.03 5.31
C THR A 68 2.20 -7.46 4.89
N THR A 69 1.36 -8.04 4.03
CA THR A 69 1.55 -9.40 3.49
C THR A 69 2.86 -9.52 2.70
N ARG A 70 3.28 -8.44 2.04
CA ARG A 70 4.51 -8.38 1.24
C ARG A 70 5.77 -8.09 2.07
N GLY A 71 5.66 -7.99 3.40
CA GLY A 71 6.80 -7.79 4.30
C GLY A 71 7.13 -6.33 4.60
N GLY A 72 6.27 -5.39 4.19
CA GLY A 72 6.35 -3.99 4.57
C GLY A 72 5.72 -3.74 5.94
N VAL A 73 6.18 -2.71 6.64
CA VAL A 73 5.50 -2.22 7.86
C VAL A 73 4.59 -1.08 7.44
N ASN A 74 3.28 -1.27 7.49
CA ASN A 74 2.33 -0.19 7.24
C ASN A 74 1.85 0.40 8.57
N PHE A 75 1.83 1.73 8.65
CA PHE A 75 1.21 2.45 9.75
C PHE A 75 -0.11 3.06 9.26
N PHE A 76 -1.21 2.40 9.62
CA PHE A 76 -2.53 3.00 9.52
C PHE A 76 -2.80 3.78 10.82
N PRO A 77 -3.28 5.04 10.78
CA PRO A 77 -3.44 5.86 11.97
C PRO A 77 -4.44 5.33 13.01
N ASN A 78 -5.14 4.21 12.73
CA ASN A 78 -6.13 3.61 13.63
C ASN A 78 -5.65 2.34 14.36
N ASN A 79 -4.36 1.97 14.32
CA ASN A 79 -3.86 0.78 15.04
C ASN A 79 -2.89 1.11 16.19
N LEU A 80 -3.22 2.17 16.94
CA LEU A 80 -2.69 2.44 18.28
C LEU A 80 -3.57 1.73 19.32
N THR A 81 -3.48 0.40 19.38
CA THR A 81 -3.88 -0.42 20.53
C THR A 81 -2.93 -1.59 20.66
#